data_AF-A0A6I9NYW4-F1
#
_entry.id   AF-A0A6I9NYW4-F1
#
_cell.length_a   1.000
_cell.length_b   1.000
_cell.length_c   1.000
_cell.angle_alpha   90.00
_cell.angle_beta   90.00
_cell.angle_gamma   90.00
#
_symmetry.space_group_name_H-M   'P 1'
#
loop_
_entity.id
_entity.type
_entity.pdbx_description
1 polymer ?
#
loop_
_entity_poly.entity_id
_entity_poly.type
_entity_poly.pdbx_seq_one_letter_code
_entity_poly.pdbx_strand_id
1 'polypeptide(L)'
;MLRLSIVLTGEASASTMWDNQAWSYLPSDREGAMPPFLAQDFIHTVQPGAKILIMLRDPVERCCGEIHRLYSDYLYFKIANKSAEDFHQKVVDSVYLFQSCLSEGSLRSCVYDTSLSNSMPVRLHLGMYIIFFLDWLTVFNREQILVLRLEDYAANLEVTIKKVFDFLSVGPLSQQGEAALTRRPLSNTRRTADRNLGPMLPATRDFLREFHKPFNHKLASVLDNKAFLWSNT
;
A
#
# COMPACT_ATOMS: atom_id res chain seq x y z
N MET A 1 11.20 -11.04 41.63
CA MET A 1 10.62 -10.09 40.66
C MET A 1 10.50 -10.81 39.32
N LEU A 2 9.32 -11.33 39.00
CA LEU A 2 9.08 -12.03 37.72
C LEU A 2 9.19 -11.01 36.60
N ARG A 3 10.22 -11.12 35.75
CA ARG A 3 10.24 -10.40 34.47
C ARG A 3 9.12 -11.00 33.61
N LEU A 4 8.01 -10.28 33.48
CA LEU A 4 7.04 -10.55 32.42
C LEU A 4 7.75 -10.30 31.09
N SER A 5 8.10 -11.38 30.41
CA SER A 5 8.55 -11.34 29.03
C SER A 5 7.35 -10.92 28.18
N ILE A 6 7.35 -9.69 27.67
CA ILE A 6 6.35 -9.23 26.70
C ILE A 6 6.62 -9.98 25.41
N VAL A 7 5.69 -10.88 25.03
CA VAL A 7 5.75 -11.59 23.76
C VAL A 7 5.10 -10.70 22.70
N LEU A 8 5.91 -10.24 21.74
CA LEU A 8 5.41 -9.56 20.56
C LEU A 8 5.05 -10.61 19.51
N THR A 9 3.78 -10.63 19.13
CA THR A 9 3.28 -11.39 17.98
C THR A 9 2.96 -10.41 16.87
N GLY A 10 3.18 -10.83 15.63
CA GLY A 10 3.02 -9.95 14.46
C GLY A 10 2.39 -10.69 13.30
N GLU A 11 1.59 -9.95 12.55
CA GLU A 11 1.04 -10.31 11.25
C GLU A 11 1.67 -9.32 10.24
N ALA A 12 2.06 -9.79 9.06
CA ALA A 12 2.85 -9.00 8.10
C ALA A 12 2.28 -9.07 6.67
N SER A 13 1.01 -9.41 6.51
CA SER A 13 0.35 -9.50 5.22
C SER A 13 0.12 -8.10 4.67
N ALA A 14 0.66 -7.85 3.48
CA ALA A 14 0.50 -6.57 2.81
C ALA A 14 -0.97 -6.28 2.43
N SER A 15 -1.80 -7.31 2.30
CA SER A 15 -3.22 -7.21 1.96
C SER A 15 -4.07 -6.67 3.12
N THR A 16 -3.69 -6.88 4.38
CA THR A 16 -4.47 -6.47 5.56
C THR A 16 -4.87 -4.99 5.53
N MET A 17 -4.04 -4.12 4.96
CA MET A 17 -4.30 -2.69 4.87
C MET A 17 -5.48 -2.32 3.94
N TRP A 18 -5.68 -3.06 2.86
CA TRP A 18 -6.57 -2.65 1.75
C TRP A 18 -7.55 -3.72 1.31
N ASP A 19 -7.24 -5.00 1.49
CA ASP A 19 -8.06 -6.13 1.05
C ASP A 19 -9.23 -6.34 2.00
N ASN A 20 -10.35 -5.73 1.63
CA ASN A 20 -11.60 -5.89 2.34
C ASN A 20 -12.64 -6.61 1.47
N GLN A 21 -12.27 -7.10 0.28
CA GLN A 21 -13.22 -7.56 -0.75
C GLN A 21 -14.08 -8.75 -0.33
N ALA A 22 -13.68 -9.47 0.71
CA ALA A 22 -14.46 -10.57 1.25
C ALA A 22 -15.80 -10.14 1.88
N TRP A 23 -16.02 -8.84 2.10
CA TRP A 23 -17.27 -8.31 2.64
C TRP A 23 -18.48 -8.68 1.78
N SER A 24 -18.32 -8.81 0.46
CA SER A 24 -19.41 -9.16 -0.46
C SER A 24 -19.88 -10.61 -0.33
N TYR A 25 -19.12 -11.48 0.37
CA TYR A 25 -19.54 -12.85 0.67
C TYR A 25 -20.34 -12.97 1.97
N LEU A 26 -20.36 -11.92 2.80
CA LEU A 26 -21.14 -11.93 4.02
C LEU A 26 -22.60 -11.67 3.69
N PRO A 27 -23.54 -12.51 4.15
CA PRO A 27 -24.96 -12.21 4.00
C PRO A 27 -25.27 -10.91 4.73
N SER A 28 -25.62 -9.88 3.96
CA SER A 28 -26.04 -8.57 4.47
C SER A 28 -27.53 -8.41 4.18
N ASP A 29 -28.33 -8.20 5.23
CA ASP A 29 -29.73 -7.78 5.13
C ASP A 29 -29.86 -6.32 4.63
N ARG A 30 -28.74 -5.64 4.39
CA ARG A 30 -28.68 -4.24 3.93
C ARG A 30 -28.17 -4.19 2.49
N GLU A 31 -29.01 -3.67 1.60
CA GLU A 31 -28.68 -3.22 0.23
C GLU A 31 -27.73 -2.01 0.27
N GLY A 32 -26.49 -2.21 0.71
CA GLY A 32 -25.47 -1.17 0.78
C GLY A 32 -24.32 -1.44 -0.18
N ALA A 33 -23.95 -0.45 -1.00
CA ALA A 33 -22.77 -0.51 -1.89
C ALA A 33 -21.42 -0.36 -1.14
N MET A 34 -21.41 -0.50 0.19
CA MET A 34 -20.22 -0.29 1.03
C MET A 34 -20.07 -1.39 2.09
N PRO A 35 -18.82 -1.80 2.40
CA PRO A 35 -18.55 -2.71 3.50
C PRO A 35 -18.99 -2.11 4.85
N PRO A 36 -19.87 -2.77 5.61
CA PRO A 36 -20.30 -2.29 6.93
C PRO A 36 -19.18 -2.45 7.98
N PHE A 37 -18.28 -3.41 7.76
CA PHE A 37 -17.11 -3.67 8.60
C PHE A 37 -15.90 -3.92 7.71
N LEU A 38 -14.76 -3.44 8.16
CA LEU A 38 -13.46 -3.58 7.51
C LEU A 38 -12.51 -4.37 8.41
N ALA A 39 -11.38 -4.82 7.86
CA ALA A 39 -10.39 -5.63 8.57
C ALA A 39 -9.95 -4.99 9.91
N GLN A 40 -9.79 -3.67 9.94
CA GLN A 40 -9.40 -2.95 11.16
C GLN A 40 -10.44 -3.06 12.28
N ASP A 41 -11.74 -3.19 11.99
CA ASP A 41 -12.79 -3.31 13.00
C ASP A 41 -12.66 -4.65 13.73
N PHE A 42 -12.39 -5.72 12.98
CA PHE A 42 -12.13 -7.04 13.54
C PHE A 42 -10.86 -7.05 14.39
N ILE A 43 -9.78 -6.44 13.90
CA ILE A 43 -8.50 -6.37 14.63
C ILE A 43 -8.68 -5.59 15.93
N HIS A 44 -9.35 -4.44 15.89
CA HIS A 44 -9.58 -3.62 17.08
C HIS A 44 -10.48 -4.31 18.10
N THR A 45 -11.46 -5.10 17.66
CA THR A 45 -12.33 -5.88 18.56
C THR A 45 -11.53 -6.93 19.33
N VAL A 46 -10.57 -7.60 18.68
CA VAL A 46 -9.76 -8.66 19.32
C VAL A 46 -8.57 -8.08 20.08
N GLN A 47 -7.91 -7.06 19.53
CA GLN A 47 -6.71 -6.44 20.06
C GLN A 47 -6.76 -4.91 19.85
N PRO A 48 -7.47 -4.16 20.71
CA PRO A 48 -7.59 -2.70 20.58
C PRO A 48 -6.24 -1.99 20.78
N GLY A 49 -5.33 -2.58 21.55
CA GLY A 49 -3.99 -2.07 21.80
C GLY A 49 -2.96 -2.40 20.71
N ALA A 50 -3.39 -2.92 19.55
CA ALA A 50 -2.47 -3.27 18.48
C ALA A 50 -1.67 -2.04 18.01
N LYS A 51 -0.40 -2.27 17.68
CA LYS A 51 0.46 -1.29 16.99
C LYS A 51 0.47 -1.65 15.50
N ILE A 52 0.09 -0.69 14.66
CA ILE A 52 -0.03 -0.87 13.22
C ILE A 52 1.17 -0.24 12.53
N LEU A 53 1.89 -1.03 11.74
CA LEU A 53 3.01 -0.55 10.93
C LEU A 53 2.62 -0.61 9.46
N ILE A 54 2.63 0.53 8.79
CA ILE A 54 2.24 0.66 7.39
C ILE A 54 3.46 1.14 6.61
N MET A 55 3.93 0.34 5.66
CA MET A 55 5.00 0.74 4.75
C MET A 55 4.40 1.09 3.39
N LEU A 56 4.45 2.36 3.03
CA LEU A 56 3.99 2.88 1.74
C LEU A 56 5.16 3.05 0.78
N ARG A 57 4.86 2.95 -0.50
CA ARG A 57 5.78 3.22 -1.60
C ARG A 57 5.08 4.16 -2.56
N ASP A 58 5.85 4.89 -3.37
CA ASP A 58 5.27 5.67 -4.46
C ASP A 58 4.28 4.80 -5.26
N PRO A 59 3.00 5.21 -5.38
CA PRO A 59 2.01 4.45 -6.15
C PRO A 59 2.34 4.46 -7.64
N VAL A 60 3.05 5.49 -8.09
CA VAL A 60 3.60 5.61 -9.42
C VAL A 60 4.95 4.92 -9.44
N GLU A 61 6.02 5.46 -8.86
CA GLU A 61 7.37 4.93 -9.06
C GLU A 61 7.84 3.83 -8.09
N ARG A 62 9.02 3.25 -8.35
CA ARG A 62 9.71 2.34 -7.41
C ARG A 62 11.18 2.72 -7.29
N CYS A 63 11.61 3.09 -6.08
CA CYS A 63 12.93 3.66 -5.83
C CYS A 63 14.12 2.67 -5.79
N CYS A 64 14.07 1.53 -6.47
CA CYS A 64 15.23 0.62 -6.55
C CYS A 64 15.27 -0.15 -7.87
N GLY A 65 15.30 0.55 -9.00
CA GLY A 65 15.32 -0.04 -10.34
C GLY A 65 13.97 0.11 -11.01
N GLU A 66 13.88 1.15 -11.84
CA GLU A 66 12.89 1.43 -12.88
C GLU A 66 11.87 0.31 -13.03
N ILE A 67 10.69 0.41 -12.40
CA ILE A 67 9.41 -0.26 -12.76
C ILE A 67 8.42 -0.25 -11.57
N HIS A 68 7.20 0.19 -11.87
CA HIS A 68 6.13 0.68 -11.01
C HIS A 68 5.41 -0.44 -10.24
N ARG A 69 4.70 -0.11 -9.14
CA ARG A 69 3.81 -1.07 -8.41
C ARG A 69 2.79 -1.72 -9.33
N LEU A 70 2.06 -0.90 -10.08
CA LEU A 70 1.03 -1.33 -11.04
C LEU A 70 1.62 -2.14 -12.19
N TYR A 71 2.79 -1.72 -12.69
CA TYR A 71 3.47 -2.42 -13.77
C TYR A 71 4.08 -3.73 -13.29
N SER A 72 4.65 -3.78 -12.09
CA SER A 72 5.14 -5.02 -11.45
C SER A 72 4.00 -5.99 -11.19
N ASP A 73 2.84 -5.52 -10.73
CA ASP A 73 1.66 -6.36 -10.55
C ASP A 73 1.15 -6.87 -11.89
N TYR A 74 1.00 -6.00 -12.90
CA TYR A 74 0.65 -6.37 -14.26
C TYR A 74 1.60 -7.43 -14.83
N LEU A 75 2.91 -7.28 -14.59
CA LEU A 75 3.92 -8.24 -15.04
C LEU A 75 3.91 -9.53 -14.24
N TYR A 76 3.59 -9.49 -12.95
CA TYR A 76 3.53 -10.68 -12.11
C TYR A 76 2.34 -11.58 -12.48
N PHE A 77 1.18 -11.00 -12.79
CA PHE A 77 -0.06 -11.75 -13.04
C PHE A 77 -0.34 -12.06 -14.52
N LYS A 78 0.21 -11.32 -15.51
CA LYS A 78 0.02 -11.65 -16.94
C LYS A 78 1.00 -12.69 -17.45
N ILE A 79 0.47 -13.70 -18.15
CA ILE A 79 1.22 -14.86 -18.68
C ILE A 79 1.64 -14.68 -20.16
N ALA A 80 1.07 -13.76 -20.95
CA ALA A 80 1.45 -13.58 -22.38
C ALA A 80 1.32 -12.13 -22.92
N ASN A 81 2.20 -11.80 -23.88
CA ASN A 81 2.35 -10.53 -24.64
C ASN A 81 2.30 -9.25 -23.80
N LYS A 82 3.44 -8.92 -23.19
CA LYS A 82 3.64 -7.71 -22.37
C LYS A 82 4.33 -6.65 -23.22
N SER A 83 3.78 -5.44 -23.26
CA SER A 83 4.47 -4.25 -23.79
C SER A 83 4.15 -3.02 -22.95
N ALA A 84 4.96 -1.97 -23.07
CA ALA A 84 4.72 -0.71 -22.38
C ALA A 84 3.46 -0.01 -22.92
N GLU A 85 3.14 -0.23 -24.20
CA GLU A 85 1.95 0.27 -24.89
C GLU A 85 0.67 -0.44 -24.43
N ASP A 86 0.67 -1.78 -24.29
CA ASP A 86 -0.48 -2.52 -23.72
C ASP A 86 -0.75 -2.06 -22.28
N PHE A 87 0.31 -1.80 -21.52
CA PHE A 87 0.17 -1.26 -20.18
C PHE A 87 -0.44 0.15 -20.17
N HIS A 88 -0.02 1.03 -21.09
CA HIS A 88 -0.60 2.36 -21.23
C HIS A 88 -2.12 2.28 -21.48
N GLN A 89 -2.53 1.48 -22.47
CA GLN A 89 -3.95 1.34 -22.80
C GLN A 89 -4.76 0.84 -21.60
N LYS A 90 -4.26 -0.16 -20.88
CA LYS A 90 -4.93 -0.70 -19.69
C LYS A 90 -5.05 0.31 -18.56
N VAL A 91 -4.05 1.15 -18.36
CA VAL A 91 -4.10 2.24 -17.38
C VAL A 91 -5.20 3.22 -17.78
N VAL A 92 -5.26 3.64 -19.04
CA VAL A 92 -6.31 4.54 -19.55
C VAL A 92 -7.70 3.92 -19.36
N ASP A 93 -7.89 2.67 -19.76
CA ASP A 93 -9.16 1.96 -19.63
C ASP A 93 -9.60 1.86 -18.15
N SER A 94 -8.66 1.55 -17.25
CA SER A 94 -8.96 1.45 -15.81
C SER A 94 -9.31 2.81 -15.19
N VAL A 95 -8.63 3.89 -15.61
CA VAL A 95 -8.98 5.25 -15.16
C VAL A 95 -10.37 5.62 -15.67
N TYR A 96 -10.71 5.30 -16.92
CA TYR A 96 -12.03 5.57 -17.48
C TYR A 96 -13.13 4.82 -16.72
N LEU A 97 -12.95 3.52 -16.46
CA LEU A 97 -13.89 2.74 -15.65
C LEU A 97 -14.08 3.32 -14.25
N PHE A 98 -12.97 3.74 -13.62
CA PHE A 98 -13.02 4.35 -12.30
C PHE A 98 -13.76 5.71 -12.32
N GLN A 99 -13.52 6.55 -13.32
CA GLN A 99 -14.23 7.82 -13.51
C GLN A 99 -15.73 7.61 -13.77
N SER A 100 -16.09 6.57 -14.53
CA SER A 100 -17.49 6.20 -14.74
C SER A 100 -18.16 5.86 -13.40
N CYS A 101 -17.50 5.06 -12.55
CA CYS A 101 -18.02 4.77 -11.21
C CYS A 101 -18.18 6.04 -10.36
N LEU A 102 -17.21 6.97 -10.40
CA LEU A 102 -17.30 8.23 -9.65
C LEU A 102 -18.46 9.13 -10.10
N SER A 103 -19.00 8.94 -11.30
CA SER A 103 -20.16 9.70 -11.76
C SER A 103 -21.49 9.21 -11.15
N GLU A 104 -21.53 7.95 -10.72
CA GLU A 104 -22.73 7.29 -10.19
C GLU A 104 -22.63 7.04 -8.67
N GLY A 105 -21.42 7.01 -8.12
CA GLY A 105 -21.14 6.65 -6.73
C GLY A 105 -20.12 7.55 -6.05
N SER A 106 -19.91 7.32 -4.76
CA SER A 106 -18.87 8.02 -4.00
C SER A 106 -17.49 7.39 -4.23
N LEU A 107 -16.43 8.18 -4.00
CA LEU A 107 -15.03 7.72 -4.07
C LEU A 107 -14.79 6.45 -3.26
N ARG A 108 -15.31 6.39 -2.02
CA ARG A 108 -15.17 5.22 -1.14
C ARG A 108 -15.92 4.01 -1.71
N SER A 109 -17.12 4.20 -2.28
CA SER A 109 -17.89 3.13 -2.93
C SER A 109 -17.09 2.49 -4.07
N CYS A 110 -16.51 3.31 -4.96
CA CYS A 110 -15.74 2.83 -6.11
C CYS A 110 -14.44 2.13 -5.72
N VAL A 111 -13.81 2.54 -4.61
CA VAL A 111 -12.59 1.89 -4.12
C VAL A 111 -12.88 0.49 -3.56
N TYR A 112 -14.03 0.29 -2.91
CA TYR A 112 -14.44 -0.98 -2.31
C TYR A 112 -15.33 -1.86 -3.20
N ASP A 113 -15.63 -1.41 -4.43
CA ASP A 113 -16.43 -2.16 -5.38
C ASP A 113 -15.62 -3.34 -5.97
N THR A 114 -15.99 -4.56 -5.54
CA THR A 114 -15.36 -5.80 -5.99
C THR A 114 -15.59 -6.06 -7.48
N SER A 115 -16.75 -5.70 -8.02
CA SER A 115 -17.06 -5.87 -9.45
C SER A 115 -16.16 -4.98 -10.30
N LEU A 116 -16.06 -3.70 -9.94
CA LEU A 116 -15.18 -2.74 -10.60
C LEU A 116 -13.71 -3.17 -10.50
N SER A 117 -13.27 -3.61 -9.31
CA SER A 117 -11.91 -4.12 -9.12
C SER A 117 -11.59 -5.32 -10.01
N ASN A 118 -12.55 -6.22 -10.24
CA ASN A 118 -12.36 -7.39 -11.10
C ASN A 118 -12.43 -7.04 -12.59
N SER A 119 -13.21 -6.03 -12.97
CA SER A 119 -13.29 -5.54 -14.35
C SER A 119 -12.08 -4.69 -14.76
N MET A 120 -11.41 -4.03 -13.81
CA MET A 120 -10.25 -3.19 -14.11
C MET A 120 -9.02 -4.03 -14.48
N PRO A 121 -8.39 -3.79 -15.65
CA PRO A 121 -7.19 -4.53 -16.06
C PRO A 121 -5.95 -4.18 -15.22
N VAL A 122 -5.96 -3.07 -14.47
CA VAL A 122 -4.93 -2.72 -13.48
C VAL A 122 -5.55 -2.24 -12.17
N ARG A 123 -4.91 -2.57 -11.03
CA ARG A 123 -5.42 -2.29 -9.68
C ARG A 123 -5.10 -0.86 -9.22
N LEU A 124 -5.68 0.15 -9.87
CA LEU A 124 -5.44 1.58 -9.57
C LEU A 124 -5.82 1.96 -8.13
N HIS A 125 -6.92 1.40 -7.62
CA HIS A 125 -7.45 1.70 -6.29
C HIS A 125 -6.41 1.46 -5.16
N LEU A 126 -5.48 0.51 -5.35
CA LEU A 126 -4.43 0.22 -4.36
C LEU A 126 -3.42 1.35 -4.18
N GLY A 127 -3.31 2.27 -5.14
CA GLY A 127 -2.47 3.46 -5.03
C GLY A 127 -3.13 4.58 -4.21
N MET A 128 -4.42 4.46 -3.88
CA MET A 128 -5.19 5.46 -3.14
C MET A 128 -5.07 5.25 -1.62
N TYR A 129 -3.83 5.25 -1.11
CA TYR A 129 -3.55 4.91 0.29
C TYR A 129 -4.35 5.73 1.30
N ILE A 130 -4.65 6.99 0.97
CA ILE A 130 -5.39 7.88 1.85
C ILE A 130 -6.79 7.37 2.21
N ILE A 131 -7.46 6.67 1.29
CA ILE A 131 -8.82 6.17 1.53
C ILE A 131 -8.79 5.11 2.62
N PHE A 132 -7.92 4.11 2.45
CA PHE A 132 -7.70 3.09 3.46
C PHE A 132 -7.18 3.70 4.76
N PHE A 133 -6.19 4.60 4.70
CA PHE A 133 -5.57 5.18 5.89
C PHE A 133 -6.56 5.97 6.76
N LEU A 134 -7.49 6.71 6.16
CA LEU A 134 -8.54 7.40 6.93
C LEU A 134 -9.44 6.39 7.66
N ASP A 135 -9.76 5.26 7.04
CA ASP A 135 -10.59 4.22 7.66
C ASP A 135 -9.87 3.47 8.78
N TRP A 136 -8.53 3.41 8.74
CA TRP A 136 -7.74 2.93 9.87
C TRP A 136 -7.71 3.93 11.03
N LEU A 137 -7.66 5.24 10.74
CA LEU A 137 -7.70 6.30 11.74
C LEU A 137 -9.06 6.46 12.42
N THR A 138 -10.15 5.96 11.85
CA THR A 138 -11.46 5.95 12.54
C THR A 138 -11.52 4.92 13.67
N VAL A 139 -10.60 3.94 13.68
CA VAL A 139 -10.61 2.82 14.61
C VAL A 139 -9.41 2.87 15.56
N PHE A 140 -8.22 3.14 15.04
CA PHE A 140 -6.99 3.20 15.83
C PHE A 140 -6.52 4.63 16.03
N ASN A 141 -5.99 4.91 17.23
CA ASN A 141 -5.40 6.21 17.52
C ASN A 141 -4.16 6.45 16.66
N ARG A 142 -3.85 7.72 16.38
CA ARG A 142 -2.73 8.09 15.51
C ARG A 142 -1.38 7.59 16.05
N GLU A 143 -1.22 7.55 17.37
CA GLU A 143 -0.01 7.10 18.06
C GLU A 143 0.19 5.58 17.95
N GLN A 144 -0.87 4.83 17.63
CA GLN A 144 -0.80 3.39 17.39
C GLN A 144 -0.43 3.06 15.94
N ILE A 145 -0.24 4.04 15.07
CA ILE A 145 0.06 3.82 13.65
C ILE A 145 1.38 4.48 13.25
N LEU A 146 2.33 3.67 12.82
CA LEU A 146 3.58 4.13 12.21
C LEU A 146 3.52 3.97 10.70
N VAL A 147 3.63 5.09 9.97
CA VAL A 147 3.72 5.08 8.52
C VAL A 147 5.17 5.31 8.08
N LEU A 148 5.70 4.36 7.32
CA LEU A 148 7.06 4.36 6.78
C LEU A 148 7.03 4.48 5.26
N ARG A 149 8.09 5.05 4.71
CA ARG A 149 8.34 5.05 3.28
C ARG A 149 9.32 3.96 2.91
N LEU A 150 9.01 3.22 1.86
CA LEU A 150 9.91 2.20 1.32
C LEU A 150 11.20 2.81 0.79
N GLU A 151 11.13 4.05 0.26
CA GLU A 151 12.30 4.77 -0.24
C GLU A 151 13.30 5.07 0.89
N ASP A 152 12.79 5.52 2.05
CA ASP A 152 13.61 5.80 3.22
C ASP A 152 14.18 4.51 3.82
N TYR A 153 13.40 3.42 3.82
CA TYR A 153 13.85 2.08 4.21
C TYR A 153 15.01 1.59 3.34
N ALA A 154 14.90 1.77 2.01
CA ALA A 154 15.92 1.34 1.07
C ALA A 154 17.18 2.23 1.12
N ALA A 155 17.02 3.54 1.33
CA ALA A 155 18.12 4.48 1.43
C ALA A 155 18.89 4.34 2.75
N ASN A 156 18.19 4.12 3.86
CA ASN A 156 18.79 3.96 5.17
C ASN A 156 17.99 2.99 6.05
N LEU A 157 18.38 1.71 5.95
CA LEU A 157 17.78 0.63 6.72
C LEU A 157 17.93 0.82 8.23
N GLU A 158 19.12 1.25 8.68
CA GLU A 158 19.46 1.39 10.10
C GLU A 158 18.52 2.40 10.78
N VAL A 159 18.37 3.59 10.19
CA VAL A 159 17.49 4.64 10.71
C VAL A 159 16.03 4.18 10.72
N THR A 160 15.59 3.47 9.68
CA THR A 160 14.21 3.00 9.58
C THR A 160 13.91 1.92 10.61
N ILE A 161 14.80 0.96 10.80
CA ILE A 161 14.66 -0.08 11.80
C ILE A 161 14.66 0.51 13.21
N LYS A 162 15.53 1.49 13.50
CA LYS A 162 15.53 2.18 14.79
C LYS A 162 14.18 2.83 15.09
N LYS A 163 13.57 3.52 14.12
CA LYS A 163 12.21 4.09 14.26
C LYS A 163 11.17 3.03 14.59
N VAL A 164 11.26 1.85 13.97
CA VAL A 164 10.35 0.72 14.27
C VAL A 164 10.53 0.23 15.69
N PHE A 165 11.78 0.09 16.15
CA PHE A 165 12.08 -0.37 17.51
C PHE A 165 11.58 0.61 18.57
N ASP A 166 11.82 1.91 18.35
CA ASP A 166 11.32 2.98 19.22
C ASP A 166 9.78 2.97 19.27
N PHE A 167 9.13 2.84 18.11
CA PHE A 167 7.67 2.75 18.02
C PHE A 167 7.10 1.52 18.71
N LEU A 168 7.73 0.35 18.57
CA LEU A 168 7.34 -0.87 19.27
C LEU A 168 7.68 -0.82 20.77
N SER A 169 8.46 0.16 21.21
CA SER A 169 8.94 0.33 22.59
C SER A 169 9.76 -0.88 23.05
N VAL A 170 10.53 -1.45 22.12
CA VAL A 170 11.50 -2.51 22.41
C VAL A 170 12.87 -1.91 22.69
N GLY A 171 13.70 -2.63 23.46
CA GLY A 171 15.07 -2.21 23.73
C GLY A 171 15.89 -2.01 22.44
N PRO A 172 16.95 -1.18 22.48
CA PRO A 172 17.75 -0.89 21.30
C PRO A 172 18.38 -2.16 20.73
N LEU A 173 18.59 -2.17 19.41
CA LEU A 173 19.33 -3.24 18.77
C LEU A 173 20.77 -3.27 19.28
N SER A 174 21.29 -4.48 19.48
CA SER A 174 22.73 -4.64 19.64
C SER A 174 23.42 -4.41 18.29
N GLN A 175 24.67 -3.94 18.29
CA GLN A 175 25.47 -3.79 17.07
C GLN A 175 25.51 -5.09 16.23
N GLN A 176 25.50 -6.25 16.89
CA GLN A 176 25.45 -7.55 16.22
C GLN A 176 24.10 -7.80 15.54
N GLY A 177 22.99 -7.37 16.15
CA GLY A 177 21.65 -7.44 15.57
C GLY A 177 21.49 -6.52 14.36
N GLU A 178 22.03 -5.30 14.42
CA GLU A 178 22.04 -4.35 13.29
C GLU A 178 22.84 -4.90 12.10
N ALA A 179 24.02 -5.45 12.36
CA ALA A 179 24.85 -6.10 11.34
C ALA A 179 24.18 -7.32 10.73
N ALA A 180 23.41 -8.08 11.52
CA ALA A 180 22.67 -9.24 11.02
C ALA A 180 21.49 -8.84 10.12
N LEU A 181 20.81 -7.72 10.41
CA LEU A 181 19.69 -7.23 9.61
C LEU A 181 20.14 -6.62 8.27
N THR A 182 21.23 -5.85 8.28
CA THR A 182 21.80 -5.21 7.08
C THR A 182 22.41 -6.20 6.09
N ARG A 183 22.85 -7.37 6.55
CA ARG A 183 23.42 -8.43 5.71
C ARG A 183 22.39 -9.38 5.09
N ARG A 184 21.11 -9.27 5.46
CA ARG A 184 20.08 -10.15 4.87
C ARG A 184 19.89 -9.83 3.39
N PRO A 185 19.91 -10.83 2.50
CA PRO A 185 19.66 -10.60 1.09
C PRO A 185 18.25 -10.06 0.91
N LEU A 186 18.07 -9.17 -0.06
CA LEU A 186 16.75 -8.68 -0.44
C LEU A 186 15.91 -9.86 -0.94
N SER A 187 14.84 -10.16 -0.21
CA SER A 187 13.82 -11.13 -0.62
C SER A 187 12.79 -10.47 -1.55
N ASN A 188 12.04 -11.27 -2.32
CA ASN A 188 11.05 -10.80 -3.31
C ASN A 188 11.64 -9.86 -4.37
N THR A 189 12.89 -10.12 -4.77
CA THR A 189 13.49 -9.41 -5.91
C THR A 189 12.89 -9.94 -7.22
N ARG A 190 12.76 -9.03 -8.18
CA ARG A 190 12.07 -9.29 -9.45
C ARG A 190 12.77 -10.37 -10.28
N ARG A 191 11.97 -11.21 -10.95
CA ARG A 191 12.46 -12.20 -11.93
C ARG A 191 13.19 -11.50 -13.07
N THR A 192 14.26 -12.10 -13.58
CA THR A 192 15.11 -11.51 -14.63
C THR A 192 14.34 -11.17 -15.90
N ALA A 193 13.35 -11.99 -16.28
CA ALA A 193 12.53 -11.79 -17.48
C ALA A 193 11.76 -10.45 -17.48
N ASP A 194 11.33 -9.97 -16.31
CA ASP A 194 10.61 -8.71 -16.22
C ASP A 194 11.57 -7.50 -16.31
N ARG A 195 12.85 -7.66 -15.94
CA ARG A 195 13.87 -6.60 -16.09
C ARG A 195 14.12 -6.20 -17.54
N ASN A 196 13.91 -7.13 -18.47
CA ASN A 196 14.20 -6.94 -19.89
C ASN A 196 13.13 -6.14 -20.66
N LEU A 197 11.96 -5.89 -20.06
CA LEU A 197 10.85 -5.15 -20.69
C LEU A 197 11.04 -3.62 -20.70
N GLY A 198 12.03 -3.11 -19.96
CA GLY A 198 12.31 -1.68 -19.89
C GLY A 198 11.28 -0.87 -19.06
N PRO A 199 11.52 0.43 -18.88
CA PRO A 199 10.62 1.31 -18.15
C PRO A 199 9.30 1.51 -18.89
N MET A 200 8.27 1.96 -18.17
CA MET A 200 7.02 2.33 -18.81
C MET A 200 7.17 3.61 -19.65
N LEU A 201 6.21 3.84 -20.55
CA LEU A 201 6.16 5.07 -21.32
C LEU A 201 6.08 6.29 -20.40
N PRO A 202 6.86 7.36 -20.66
CA PRO A 202 6.78 8.62 -19.93
C PRO A 202 5.34 9.16 -19.84
N ALA A 203 4.57 9.04 -20.93
CA ALA A 203 3.18 9.43 -20.98
C ALA A 203 2.30 8.68 -19.95
N THR A 204 2.52 7.38 -19.76
CA THR A 204 1.81 6.60 -18.74
C THR A 204 2.16 7.05 -17.34
N ARG A 205 3.45 7.34 -17.09
CA ARG A 205 3.90 7.84 -15.80
C ARG A 205 3.25 9.17 -15.47
N ASP A 206 3.26 10.12 -16.40
CA ASP A 206 2.71 11.45 -16.17
C ASP A 206 1.19 11.39 -15.97
N PHE A 207 0.50 10.53 -16.72
CA PHE A 207 -0.93 10.27 -16.54
C PHE A 207 -1.24 9.69 -15.14
N LEU A 208 -0.46 8.70 -14.68
CA LEU A 208 -0.61 8.13 -13.35
C LEU A 208 -0.26 9.13 -12.24
N ARG A 209 0.75 10.00 -12.44
CA ARG A 209 1.10 11.05 -11.49
C ARG A 209 -0.07 12.02 -11.31
N GLU A 210 -0.64 12.53 -12.39
CA GLU A 210 -1.78 13.45 -12.31
C GLU A 210 -3.01 12.78 -11.66
N PHE A 211 -3.27 11.51 -11.96
CA PHE A 211 -4.35 10.76 -11.30
C PHE A 211 -4.13 10.59 -9.78
N HIS A 212 -2.91 10.25 -9.34
CA HIS A 212 -2.62 10.01 -7.92
C HIS A 212 -2.35 11.28 -7.10
N LYS A 213 -2.00 12.38 -7.76
CA LYS A 213 -1.67 13.68 -7.17
C LYS A 213 -2.65 14.13 -6.07
N PRO A 214 -3.98 14.19 -6.27
CA PRO A 214 -4.89 14.63 -5.21
C PRO A 214 -4.83 13.73 -3.96
N PHE A 215 -4.70 12.41 -4.16
CA PHE A 215 -4.62 11.45 -3.06
C PHE A 215 -3.31 11.59 -2.28
N ASN A 216 -2.20 11.77 -2.99
CA ASN A 216 -0.87 11.97 -2.39
C ASN A 216 -0.80 13.29 -1.62
N HIS A 217 -1.40 14.36 -2.13
CA HIS A 217 -1.48 15.64 -1.41
C HIS A 217 -2.29 15.52 -0.12
N LYS A 218 -3.44 14.85 -0.18
CA LYS A 218 -4.26 14.60 1.01
C LYS A 218 -3.51 13.72 2.02
N LEU A 219 -2.82 12.68 1.55
CA LEU A 219 -2.00 11.81 2.40
C LEU A 219 -0.87 12.58 3.09
N ALA A 220 -0.10 13.37 2.34
CA ALA A 220 0.98 14.19 2.88
C ALA A 220 0.47 15.17 3.93
N SER A 221 -0.72 15.75 3.72
CA SER A 221 -1.36 16.65 4.69
C SER A 221 -1.79 15.92 5.96
N VAL A 222 -2.46 14.77 5.84
CA VAL A 222 -2.91 13.98 7.02
C VAL A 222 -1.71 13.38 7.78
N LEU A 223 -0.63 13.05 7.07
CA LEU A 223 0.60 12.56 7.70
C LEU A 223 1.49 13.67 8.25
N ASP A 224 1.20 14.93 7.92
CA ASP A 224 2.09 16.08 8.13
C ASP A 224 3.52 15.82 7.62
N ASN A 225 3.62 15.23 6.44
CA ASN A 225 4.89 14.84 5.85
C ASN A 225 4.87 15.00 4.32
N LYS A 226 5.55 16.04 3.83
CA LYS A 226 5.66 16.37 2.40
C LYS A 226 6.38 15.30 1.58
N ALA A 227 7.11 14.39 2.21
CA ALA A 227 7.82 13.33 1.51
C ALA A 227 6.86 12.33 0.81
N PHE A 228 5.60 12.25 1.25
CA PHE A 228 4.53 11.49 0.59
C PHE A 228 3.87 12.22 -0.59
N LEU A 229 4.38 13.39 -1.00
CA LEU A 229 3.98 14.00 -2.27
C LEU A 229 4.61 13.28 -3.47
N TRP A 230 5.75 12.61 -3.26
CA TRP A 230 6.53 11.95 -4.32
C TRP A 230 6.83 12.86 -5.52
N SER A 231 7.16 14.13 -5.25
CA SER A 231 7.45 15.14 -6.28
C SER A 231 8.88 15.06 -6.84
N ASN A 232 9.80 14.42 -6.11
CA ASN A 232 11.25 14.42 -6.39
C ASN A 232 11.80 12.99 -6.64
N THR A 233 10.93 12.00 -6.73
CA THR A 233 11.22 10.68 -7.30
C THR A 233 10.74 10.71 -8.73
#